data_AF-O25998-F1
#
_entry.id   AF-O25998-F1
#
_cell.length_a   1.000
_cell.length_b   1.000
_cell.length_c   1.000
_cell.angle_alpha   90.00
_cell.angle_beta   90.00
_cell.angle_gamma   90.00
#
_symmetry.space_group_name_H-M   'P 1'
#
loop_
_entity.id
_entity.type
_entity.pdbx_description
1 polymer ?
#
loop_
_entity_poly.entity_id
_entity_poly.type
_entity_poly.pdbx_seq_one_letter_code
_entity_poly.pdbx_strand_id
1 'polypeptide(L)'
;MFDKKLSSNDWHIQKVEMNHQVYDIETMLADSAFREHEEEQDSSLNTALPEDKTAIEAKEQEQKEKRKRWYELFKKKPKPKSSMGEFVFDQKENRIYGKGYCNRYFASYVWQGDRHIGIEDSGISRKVCKDEHLMAFELEFMENFKGNFTVTKGKDTLILDNQKMKIYLKTP
;
A
#
# COMPACT_ATOMS: atom_id res chain seq x y z
N MET A 1 8.73 31.52 -6.00
CA MET A 1 9.41 30.51 -6.84
C MET A 1 9.24 29.19 -6.12
N PHE A 2 8.56 28.20 -6.73
CA PHE A 2 8.42 26.90 -6.09
C PHE A 2 9.73 26.12 -6.30
N ASP A 3 10.35 25.67 -5.21
CA ASP A 3 11.56 24.85 -5.33
C ASP A 3 11.15 23.49 -5.91
N LYS A 4 11.71 23.12 -7.06
CA LYS A 4 11.48 21.81 -7.71
C LYS A 4 12.22 20.68 -7.00
N LYS A 5 13.07 20.99 -6.01
CA LYS A 5 13.70 20.02 -5.15
C LYS A 5 12.73 19.51 -4.08
N LEU A 6 12.74 18.20 -3.84
CA LEU A 6 12.08 17.58 -2.70
C LEU A 6 13.01 17.61 -1.50
N SER A 7 12.44 17.75 -0.30
CA SER A 7 13.19 17.80 0.97
C SER A 7 13.93 16.49 1.28
N SER A 8 13.45 15.37 0.71
CA SER A 8 14.02 14.04 0.84
C SER A 8 14.00 13.31 -0.50
N ASN A 9 14.95 12.40 -0.69
CA ASN A 9 14.85 11.38 -1.73
C ASN A 9 14.01 10.19 -1.24
N ASP A 10 14.13 9.85 0.05
CA ASP A 10 13.50 8.68 0.62
C ASP A 10 12.15 9.04 1.24
N TRP A 11 11.10 8.35 0.80
CA TRP A 11 9.74 8.48 1.28
C TRP A 11 9.12 7.10 1.50
N HIS A 12 8.06 7.11 2.31
CA HIS A 12 7.24 5.95 2.58
C HIS A 12 5.77 6.26 2.33
N ILE A 13 5.09 5.40 1.57
CA ILE A 13 3.64 5.44 1.37
C ILE A 13 2.98 5.10 2.70
N GLN A 14 2.15 6.01 3.20
CA GLN A 14 1.28 5.75 4.34
C GLN A 14 -0.03 5.12 3.87
N LYS A 15 -0.64 5.75 2.87
CA LYS A 15 -1.89 5.29 2.27
C LYS A 15 -2.01 5.75 0.82
N VAL A 16 -2.88 5.07 0.08
CA VAL A 16 -3.27 5.43 -1.28
C VAL A 16 -4.80 5.50 -1.35
N GLU A 17 -5.33 6.54 -1.97
CA GLU A 17 -6.75 6.64 -2.30
C GLU A 17 -6.90 6.40 -3.81
N MET A 18 -7.65 5.38 -4.21
CA MET A 18 -7.95 5.08 -5.61
C MET A 18 -9.26 4.29 -5.69
N ASN A 19 -10.04 4.48 -6.77
CA ASN A 19 -11.32 3.79 -6.98
C ASN A 19 -12.33 3.87 -5.80
N HIS A 20 -12.41 5.03 -5.14
CA HIS A 20 -13.23 5.25 -3.94
C HIS A 20 -12.85 4.38 -2.72
N GLN A 21 -11.70 3.71 -2.77
CA GLN A 21 -11.15 2.93 -1.68
C GLN A 21 -9.92 3.62 -1.09
N VAL A 22 -9.67 3.34 0.19
CA VAL A 22 -8.50 3.83 0.93
C VAL A 22 -7.66 2.63 1.33
N TYR A 23 -6.45 2.58 0.81
CA TYR A 23 -5.48 1.52 1.05
C TYR A 23 -4.42 2.02 2.03
N ASP A 24 -4.58 1.68 3.30
CA ASP A 24 -3.62 1.99 4.35
C ASP A 24 -2.59 0.86 4.48
N ILE A 25 -1.31 1.18 4.29
CA ILE A 25 -0.24 0.17 4.18
C ILE A 25 -0.12 -0.67 5.44
N GLU A 26 -0.26 -0.07 6.63
CA GLU A 26 -0.17 -0.81 7.90
C GLU A 26 -1.35 -1.75 8.08
N THR A 27 -2.55 -1.28 7.74
CA THR A 27 -3.79 -2.06 7.80
C THR A 27 -3.73 -3.24 6.84
N MET A 28 -3.28 -3.01 5.61
CA MET A 28 -3.14 -4.04 4.59
C MET A 28 -2.15 -5.14 4.98
N LEU A 29 -0.99 -4.76 5.54
CA LEU A 29 -0.01 -5.72 6.04
C LEU A 29 -0.54 -6.51 7.25
N ALA A 30 -1.28 -5.85 8.15
CA ALA A 30 -1.90 -6.51 9.31
C ALA A 30 -2.97 -7.53 8.88
N ASP A 31 -3.79 -7.17 7.89
CA ASP A 31 -4.80 -8.05 7.29
C ASP A 31 -4.16 -9.24 6.56
N SER A 32 -3.06 -9.02 5.85
CA SER A 32 -2.31 -10.10 5.20
C SER A 32 -1.79 -11.11 6.21
N ALA A 33 -1.13 -10.63 7.26
CA ALA A 33 -0.61 -11.48 8.33
C ALA A 33 -1.74 -12.21 9.10
N PHE A 34 -2.94 -11.61 9.19
CA PHE A 34 -4.11 -12.24 9.80
C PHE A 34 -4.62 -13.41 8.95
N ARG A 35 -4.80 -13.20 7.63
CA ARG A 35 -5.24 -14.24 6.70
C ARG A 35 -4.29 -15.44 6.68
N GLU A 36 -2.98 -15.18 6.60
CA GLU A 36 -1.98 -16.24 6.62
C GLU A 36 -2.10 -17.11 7.88
N HIS A 37 -2.37 -16.50 9.04
CA HIS A 37 -2.55 -17.20 10.30
C HIS A 37 -3.89 -17.97 10.37
N GLU A 38 -4.97 -17.46 9.78
CA GLU A 38 -6.26 -18.18 9.73
C GLU A 38 -6.22 -19.39 8.78
N GLU A 39 -5.60 -19.27 7.61
CA GLU A 39 -5.42 -20.38 6.67
C GLU A 39 -4.63 -21.54 7.29
N GLU A 40 -3.60 -21.22 8.09
CA GLU A 40 -2.84 -22.21 8.84
C GLU A 40 -3.72 -22.96 9.86
N GLN A 41 -4.70 -22.28 10.48
CA GLN A 41 -5.64 -22.89 11.43
C GLN A 41 -6.72 -23.72 10.73
N ASP A 42 -7.32 -23.21 9.65
CA ASP A 42 -8.46 -23.87 8.98
C ASP A 42 -8.05 -25.16 8.24
N SER A 43 -6.80 -25.24 7.76
CA SER A 43 -6.23 -26.48 7.19
C SER A 43 -6.28 -27.68 8.14
N SER A 44 -6.47 -27.44 9.45
CA SER A 44 -6.59 -28.49 10.48
C SER A 44 -8.02 -28.96 10.78
N LEU A 45 -9.06 -28.32 10.24
CA LEU A 45 -10.46 -28.55 10.64
C LEU A 45 -11.41 -28.76 9.44
N ASN A 46 -11.22 -29.84 8.68
CA ASN A 46 -12.20 -30.26 7.68
C ASN A 46 -13.36 -31.05 8.34
N THR A 47 -14.46 -30.40 8.71
CA THR A 47 -15.78 -31.04 8.75
C THR A 47 -16.90 -30.01 8.59
N ALA A 48 -17.39 -29.81 7.37
CA ALA A 48 -18.48 -28.87 7.09
C ALA A 48 -19.84 -29.58 7.19
N LEU A 49 -20.67 -29.14 8.14
CA LEU A 49 -22.13 -29.33 8.10
C LEU A 49 -22.79 -27.97 7.78
N PRO A 50 -24.01 -27.95 7.22
CA PRO A 50 -24.74 -26.72 6.96
C PRO A 50 -25.10 -26.03 8.28
N GLU A 51 -24.70 -24.77 8.45
CA GLU A 51 -24.95 -23.98 9.65
C GLU A 51 -26.13 -23.03 9.46
N ASP A 52 -26.92 -22.85 10.53
CA ASP A 52 -28.03 -21.89 10.57
C ASP A 52 -27.50 -20.44 10.66
N LYS A 53 -28.31 -19.47 10.22
CA LYS A 53 -27.99 -18.04 10.14
C LYS A 53 -27.45 -17.47 11.46
N THR A 54 -27.98 -17.92 12.60
CA THR A 54 -27.52 -17.50 13.93
C THR A 54 -26.09 -17.96 14.22
N ALA A 55 -25.72 -19.16 13.79
CA ALA A 55 -24.35 -19.66 13.90
C ALA A 55 -23.39 -18.90 12.97
N ILE A 56 -23.85 -18.54 11.76
CA ILE A 56 -23.08 -17.71 10.82
C ILE A 56 -22.80 -16.32 11.43
N GLU A 57 -23.82 -15.64 11.96
CA GLU A 57 -23.67 -14.32 12.60
C GLU A 57 -22.75 -14.38 13.84
N ALA A 58 -22.88 -15.42 14.67
CA ALA A 58 -22.00 -15.62 15.82
C ALA A 58 -20.54 -15.84 15.41
N LYS A 59 -20.29 -16.62 14.35
CA LYS A 59 -18.95 -16.81 13.78
C LYS A 59 -18.37 -15.54 13.20
N GLU A 60 -19.17 -14.74 12.47
CA GLU A 60 -18.73 -13.44 11.96
C GLU A 60 -18.35 -12.48 13.10
N GLN A 61 -19.11 -12.49 14.20
CA GLN A 61 -18.80 -11.66 15.36
C GLN A 61 -17.53 -12.13 16.07
N GLU A 62 -17.35 -13.44 16.27
CA GLU A 62 -16.14 -14.02 16.82
C GLU A 62 -14.91 -13.68 15.95
N GLN A 63 -15.04 -13.77 14.63
CA GLN A 63 -13.99 -13.38 13.69
C GLN A 63 -13.67 -11.88 13.77
N LYS A 64 -14.69 -11.01 13.86
CA LYS A 64 -14.49 -9.56 14.06
C LYS A 64 -13.72 -9.27 15.35
N GLU A 65 -14.02 -9.98 16.43
CA GLU A 65 -13.31 -9.84 17.72
C GLU A 65 -11.88 -10.38 17.65
N LYS A 66 -11.66 -11.55 17.04
CA LYS A 66 -10.32 -12.12 16.78
C LYS A 66 -9.49 -11.15 15.94
N ARG A 67 -10.06 -10.60 14.86
CA ARG A 67 -9.42 -9.59 14.01
C ARG A 67 -9.05 -8.37 14.83
N LYS A 68 -9.97 -7.78 15.60
CA LYS A 68 -9.68 -6.61 16.44
C LYS A 68 -8.51 -6.87 17.41
N ARG A 69 -8.50 -8.04 18.07
CA ARG A 69 -7.42 -8.44 18.99
C ARG A 69 -6.09 -8.64 18.25
N TRP A 70 -6.11 -9.22 17.06
CA TRP A 70 -4.92 -9.35 16.21
C TRP A 70 -4.32 -8.01 15.85
N TYR A 71 -5.15 -7.05 15.44
CA TYR A 71 -4.72 -5.69 15.12
C TYR A 71 -4.02 -4.99 16.30
N GLU A 72 -4.57 -5.14 17.52
CA GLU A 72 -3.94 -4.60 18.74
C GLU A 72 -2.58 -5.24 19.04
N LEU A 73 -2.44 -6.55 18.77
CA LEU A 73 -1.18 -7.26 18.93
C LEU A 73 -0.16 -6.87 17.84
N PHE A 74 -0.61 -6.78 16.59
CA PHE A 74 0.23 -6.44 15.44
C PHE A 74 0.82 -5.04 15.56
N LYS A 75 0.02 -4.06 16.02
CA LYS A 75 0.50 -2.69 16.32
C LYS A 75 1.61 -2.65 17.38
N LYS A 76 1.70 -3.65 18.26
CA LYS A 76 2.75 -3.74 19.28
C LYS A 76 4.02 -4.46 18.80
N LYS A 77 3.96 -5.22 17.70
CA LYS A 77 5.14 -5.93 17.18
C LYS A 77 6.12 -4.93 16.53
N PRO A 78 7.44 -5.14 16.67
CA PRO A 78 8.43 -4.32 15.96
C PRO A 78 8.24 -4.48 14.45
N LYS A 79 8.15 -3.36 13.74
CA LYS A 79 7.93 -3.34 12.28
C LYS A 79 9.20 -3.82 11.56
N PRO A 80 9.12 -4.75 10.59
CA PRO A 80 10.26 -5.04 9.75
C PRO A 80 10.63 -3.80 8.93
N LYS A 81 11.92 -3.42 8.93
CA LYS A 81 12.45 -2.21 8.25
C LYS A 81 12.23 -2.21 6.72
N SER A 82 11.94 -3.36 6.12
CA SER A 82 11.85 -3.54 4.66
C SER A 82 10.42 -3.70 4.14
N SER A 83 9.45 -3.11 4.82
CA SER A 83 8.02 -3.28 4.53
C SER A 83 7.59 -2.48 3.30
N MET A 84 6.64 -3.05 2.57
CA MET A 84 5.82 -2.40 1.56
C MET A 84 5.65 -0.89 1.76
N GLY A 85 5.69 -0.12 0.66
CA GLY A 85 5.48 1.32 0.69
C GLY A 85 6.74 2.15 0.48
N GLU A 86 7.89 1.55 0.16
CA GLU A 86 9.09 2.30 -0.22
C GLU A 86 8.81 3.14 -1.48
N PHE A 87 9.17 4.42 -1.43
CA PHE A 87 9.01 5.37 -2.54
C PHE A 87 10.21 6.32 -2.55
N VAL A 88 11.11 6.16 -3.51
CA VAL A 88 12.38 6.91 -3.60
C VAL A 88 12.35 7.79 -4.83
N PHE A 89 12.55 9.09 -4.65
CA PHE A 89 12.86 10.02 -5.73
C PHE A 89 14.37 10.13 -5.92
N ASP A 90 14.89 9.51 -6.96
CA ASP A 90 16.22 9.83 -7.47
C ASP A 90 16.17 11.15 -8.24
N GLN A 91 16.40 12.23 -7.51
CA GLN A 91 16.38 13.60 -8.04
C GLN A 91 17.53 13.92 -9.00
N LYS A 92 18.56 13.06 -9.10
CA LYS A 92 19.65 13.26 -10.05
C LYS A 92 19.28 12.71 -11.43
N GLU A 93 18.71 11.51 -11.45
CA GLU A 93 18.30 10.83 -12.67
C GLU A 93 16.84 11.09 -13.07
N ASN A 94 16.10 11.83 -12.25
CA ASN A 94 14.66 12.06 -12.37
C ASN A 94 13.86 10.74 -12.46
N ARG A 95 14.19 9.81 -11.58
CA ARG A 95 13.55 8.49 -11.49
C ARG A 95 12.86 8.28 -10.15
N ILE A 96 11.81 7.49 -10.18
CA ILE A 96 11.17 6.95 -8.99
C ILE A 96 11.51 5.46 -8.91
N TYR A 97 11.87 5.00 -7.73
CA TYR A 97 11.98 3.59 -7.40
C TYR A 97 11.09 3.28 -6.21
N GLY A 98 10.61 2.06 -6.09
CA GLY A 98 9.91 1.68 -4.89
C GLY A 98 9.64 0.20 -4.77
N LYS A 99 9.04 -0.14 -3.63
CA LYS A 99 8.68 -1.50 -3.27
C LYS A 99 7.22 -1.51 -2.87
N GLY A 100 6.42 -2.24 -3.63
CA GLY A 100 5.06 -2.60 -3.23
C GLY A 100 5.10 -3.69 -2.15
N TYR A 101 4.10 -4.55 -2.11
CA TYR A 101 4.11 -5.74 -1.27
C TYR A 101 5.24 -6.72 -1.62
N CYS A 102 5.20 -7.26 -2.83
CA CYS A 102 6.07 -8.33 -3.32
C CYS A 102 7.06 -7.82 -4.37
N ASN A 103 6.60 -6.84 -5.15
CA ASN A 103 7.24 -6.39 -6.37
C ASN A 103 7.96 -5.06 -6.18
N ARG A 104 8.97 -4.84 -7.03
CA ARG A 104 9.65 -3.55 -7.15
C ARG A 104 9.14 -2.85 -8.37
N TYR A 105 8.92 -1.54 -8.25
CA TYR A 105 8.49 -0.70 -9.36
C TYR A 105 9.51 0.42 -9.61
N PHE A 106 9.46 0.95 -10.82
CA PHE A 106 10.22 2.11 -11.24
C PHE A 106 9.38 2.99 -12.16
N ALA A 107 9.76 4.25 -12.28
CA ALA A 107 9.23 5.19 -13.27
C ALA A 107 10.23 6.32 -13.53
N SER A 108 10.06 7.03 -14.64
CA SER A 108 10.66 8.34 -14.87
C SER A 108 9.68 9.43 -14.43
N TYR A 109 10.16 10.60 -14.06
CA TYR A 109 9.28 11.76 -13.84
C TYR A 109 9.87 13.06 -14.37
N VAL A 110 9.01 14.00 -14.74
CA VAL A 110 9.41 15.33 -15.23
C VAL A 110 8.57 16.41 -14.57
N TRP A 111 9.22 17.46 -14.08
CA TRP A 111 8.52 18.63 -13.54
C TRP A 111 7.83 19.44 -14.63
N GLN A 112 6.51 19.57 -14.53
CA GLN A 112 5.66 20.40 -15.39
C GLN A 112 5.25 21.66 -14.63
N GLY A 113 6.08 22.70 -14.74
CA GLY A 113 5.93 23.91 -13.93
C GLY A 113 6.32 23.67 -12.47
N ASP A 114 5.64 24.39 -11.57
CA ASP A 114 6.07 24.53 -10.18
C ASP A 114 5.48 23.45 -9.25
N ARG A 115 4.27 22.96 -9.55
CA ARG A 115 3.50 22.08 -8.66
C ARG A 115 3.06 20.77 -9.30
N HIS A 116 3.54 20.45 -10.50
CA HIS A 116 3.13 19.22 -11.18
C HIS A 116 4.33 18.40 -11.59
N ILE A 117 4.20 17.08 -11.45
CA ILE A 117 5.12 16.10 -12.03
C ILE A 117 4.34 15.21 -12.99
N GLY A 118 4.87 14.99 -14.18
CA GLY A 118 4.43 13.90 -15.07
C GLY A 118 5.23 12.65 -14.74
N ILE A 119 4.56 11.55 -14.40
CA ILE A 119 5.18 10.23 -14.21
C ILE A 119 4.98 9.42 -15.48
N GLU A 120 6.08 8.91 -16.03
CA GLU A 120 6.18 8.23 -17.32
C GLU A 120 7.09 7.00 -17.23
N ASP A 121 7.19 6.21 -18.31
CA ASP A 121 8.07 5.03 -18.42
C ASP A 121 8.07 4.11 -17.19
N SER A 122 6.88 3.84 -16.65
CA SER A 122 6.72 3.04 -15.45
C SER A 122 6.76 1.54 -15.73
N GLY A 123 7.24 0.77 -14.76
CA GLY A 123 7.28 -0.69 -14.81
C GLY A 123 7.31 -1.30 -13.41
N ILE A 124 6.91 -2.57 -13.31
CA ILE A 124 6.89 -3.34 -12.06
C ILE A 124 7.38 -4.77 -12.33
N SER A 125 8.10 -5.37 -11.39
CA SER A 125 8.41 -6.81 -11.44
C SER A 125 7.14 -7.64 -11.34
N ARG A 126 7.19 -8.92 -11.74
CA ARG A 126 6.02 -9.82 -11.79
C ARG A 126 6.21 -11.10 -10.96
N LYS A 127 6.71 -10.95 -9.73
CA LYS A 127 6.78 -12.04 -8.77
C LYS A 127 5.36 -12.39 -8.31
N VAL A 128 5.08 -13.68 -8.23
CA VAL A 128 3.88 -14.21 -7.59
C VAL A 128 4.17 -14.37 -6.11
N CYS A 129 3.30 -13.83 -5.26
CA CYS A 129 3.38 -13.91 -3.80
C CYS A 129 2.10 -14.51 -3.21
N LYS A 130 2.13 -14.85 -1.92
CA LYS A 130 1.04 -15.58 -1.25
C LYS A 130 -0.26 -14.77 -1.17
N ASP A 131 -0.17 -13.49 -0.82
CA ASP A 131 -1.36 -12.66 -0.63
C ASP A 131 -1.87 -12.04 -1.94
N GLU A 132 -2.97 -12.60 -2.45
CA GLU A 132 -3.62 -12.16 -3.69
C GLU A 132 -4.22 -10.75 -3.57
N HIS A 133 -4.70 -10.34 -2.39
CA HIS A 133 -5.27 -9.00 -2.19
C HIS A 133 -4.19 -7.92 -2.29
N LEU A 134 -3.02 -8.16 -1.70
CA LEU A 134 -1.90 -7.24 -1.80
C LEU A 134 -1.31 -7.21 -3.22
N MET A 135 -1.31 -8.34 -3.93
CA MET A 135 -0.93 -8.36 -5.34
C MET A 135 -1.92 -7.58 -6.23
N ALA A 136 -3.23 -7.73 -6.00
CA ALA A 136 -4.25 -6.97 -6.72
C ALA A 136 -4.07 -5.45 -6.52
N PHE A 137 -3.78 -5.03 -5.28
CA PHE A 137 -3.43 -3.64 -4.98
C PHE A 137 -2.18 -3.18 -5.75
N GLU A 138 -1.10 -3.96 -5.80
CA GLU A 138 0.11 -3.59 -6.54
C GLU A 138 -0.18 -3.36 -8.03
N LEU A 139 -1.03 -4.20 -8.63
CA LEU A 139 -1.42 -4.07 -10.03
C LEU A 139 -2.22 -2.79 -10.25
N GLU A 140 -3.26 -2.57 -9.45
CA GLU A 140 -4.12 -1.39 -9.53
C GLU A 140 -3.34 -0.09 -9.28
N PHE A 141 -2.42 -0.11 -8.32
CA PHE A 141 -1.51 1.01 -8.06
C PHE A 141 -0.75 1.38 -9.33
N MET A 142 -0.14 0.40 -10.00
CA MET A 142 0.66 0.63 -11.20
C MET A 142 -0.16 1.07 -12.42
N GLU A 143 -1.38 0.57 -12.57
CA GLU A 143 -2.30 1.00 -13.63
C GLU A 143 -2.65 2.50 -13.53
N ASN A 144 -2.73 3.02 -12.31
CA ASN A 144 -3.04 4.43 -12.04
C ASN A 144 -1.79 5.31 -11.87
N PHE A 145 -0.60 4.70 -11.75
CA PHE A 145 0.64 5.40 -11.40
C PHE A 145 1.19 6.30 -12.51
N LYS A 146 0.86 6.00 -13.78
CA LYS A 146 1.26 6.85 -14.91
C LYS A 146 0.31 8.05 -15.04
N GLY A 147 0.87 9.26 -15.16
CA GLY A 147 0.09 10.47 -15.42
C GLY A 147 0.65 11.72 -14.77
N ASN A 148 -0.12 12.80 -14.83
CA ASN A 148 0.26 14.09 -14.25
C ASN A 148 -0.28 14.22 -12.84
N PHE A 149 0.62 14.39 -11.86
CA PHE A 149 0.30 14.56 -10.45
C PHE A 149 0.51 16.01 -10.03
N THR A 150 -0.44 16.54 -9.27
CA THR A 150 -0.26 17.74 -8.45
C THR A 150 0.50 17.36 -7.19
N VAL A 151 1.53 18.14 -6.86
CA VAL A 151 2.42 17.93 -5.73
C VAL A 151 2.08 18.91 -4.62
N THR A 152 1.67 18.40 -3.46
CA THR A 152 1.47 19.18 -2.25
C THR A 152 2.54 18.81 -1.22
N LYS A 153 3.40 19.78 -0.88
CA LYS A 153 4.52 19.60 0.07
C LYS A 153 4.11 20.05 1.47
N GLY A 154 4.31 19.19 2.46
CA GLY A 154 4.34 19.54 3.89
C GLY A 154 5.77 19.51 4.42
N LYS A 155 5.94 19.62 5.74
CA LYS A 155 7.25 19.57 6.40
C LYS A 155 7.94 18.21 6.17
N ASP A 156 7.22 17.15 6.52
CA ASP A 156 7.69 15.75 6.47
C ASP A 156 6.74 14.88 5.63
N THR A 157 5.83 15.52 4.87
CA THR A 157 4.78 14.87 4.10
C THR A 157 4.78 15.35 2.66
N LEU A 158 4.39 14.47 1.74
CA LEU A 158 4.25 14.77 0.33
C LEU A 158 2.99 14.08 -0.17
N ILE A 159 2.15 14.81 -0.89
CA ILE A 159 0.94 14.26 -1.51
C ILE A 159 1.08 14.40 -3.02
N LEU A 160 0.90 13.29 -3.73
CA LEU A 160 0.81 13.25 -5.18
C LEU A 160 -0.64 12.94 -5.54
N ASP A 161 -1.27 13.79 -6.34
CA ASP A 161 -2.69 13.64 -6.73
C ASP A 161 -2.87 13.79 -8.25
N ASN A 162 -3.35 12.74 -8.93
CA ASN A 162 -3.65 12.78 -10.37
C ASN A 162 -5.15 12.61 -10.70
N GLN A 163 -6.05 12.89 -9.74
CA GLN A 163 -7.51 12.66 -9.81
C GLN A 163 -7.95 11.19 -9.79
N LYS A 164 -7.16 10.26 -10.35
CA LYS A 164 -7.45 8.81 -10.32
C LYS A 164 -6.93 8.14 -9.05
N MET A 165 -5.76 8.58 -8.61
CA MET A 165 -5.12 8.14 -7.39
C MET A 165 -4.50 9.30 -6.63
N LYS A 166 -4.45 9.15 -5.31
CA LYS A 166 -3.77 10.06 -4.40
C LYS A 166 -2.87 9.30 -3.46
N ILE A 167 -1.58 9.62 -3.51
CA ILE A 167 -0.53 8.93 -2.76
C ILE A 167 -0.09 9.83 -1.62
N TYR A 168 -0.22 9.34 -0.39
CA TYR A 168 0.19 10.04 0.82
C TYR A 168 1.54 9.49 1.27
N LEU A 169 2.57 10.31 1.13
CA LEU A 169 3.95 9.98 1.45
C LEU A 169 4.41 10.71 2.72
N LYS A 170 5.28 10.06 3.49
CA LYS A 170 5.97 10.64 4.64
C LYS A 170 7.45 10.28 4.61
N THR A 171 8.32 11.14 5.10
CA THR A 171 9.72 10.75 5.32
C THR A 171 9.80 9.64 6.40
N PRO A 172 10.72 8.68 6.26
CA PRO A 172 10.95 7.62 7.26
C PRO A 172 11.26 8.13 8.67
#